data_AF-A0AAW1HT74-F1
#
_entry.id   AF-A0AAW1HT74-F1
#
_cell.length_a   1.000
_cell.length_b   1.000
_cell.length_c   1.000
_cell.angle_alpha   90.00
_cell.angle_beta   90.00
_cell.angle_gamma   90.00
#
_symmetry.space_group_name_H-M   'P 1'
#
loop_
_entity.id
_entity.type
_entity.pdbx_description
1 polymer ?
#
loop_
_entity_poly.entity_id
_entity_poly.type
_entity_poly.pdbx_seq_one_letter_code
_entity_poly.pdbx_strand_id
1 'polypeptide(L)'
;MKCDSVHACIERKLKNREIKLPSDYVKACREARRSREHYEVIQLSHRFFKDYSKSEWHRYTSIRPGKDHVVTDIKALNYDPNGNIQFKLDFSDEYQGLPSRPKVITPVLNYPPQHQTRLPITKKKKRSGNIYKI
;
A
#
# COMPACT_ATOMS: atom_id res chain seq x y z
N MET A 1 -22.04 -0.36 -7.91
CA MET A 1 -20.98 -0.28 -6.87
C MET A 1 -20.69 -1.68 -6.34
N LYS A 2 -19.56 -2.30 -6.74
CA LYS A 2 -19.19 -3.67 -6.29
C LYS A 2 -18.37 -3.67 -4.99
N CYS A 3 -17.62 -2.61 -4.71
CA CYS A 3 -16.79 -2.49 -3.51
C CYS A 3 -17.66 -2.37 -2.25
N ASP A 4 -18.66 -1.48 -2.31
CA ASP A 4 -19.59 -1.18 -1.22
C ASP A 4 -20.42 -2.40 -0.80
N SER A 5 -20.80 -3.25 -1.76
CA SER A 5 -21.55 -4.47 -1.47
C SER A 5 -20.69 -5.52 -0.74
N VAL A 6 -19.40 -5.62 -1.07
CA VAL A 6 -18.44 -6.49 -0.37
C VAL A 6 -18.21 -5.98 1.05
N HIS A 7 -17.97 -4.67 1.22
CA HIS A 7 -17.80 -4.06 2.53
C HIS A 7 -18.99 -4.35 3.44
N ALA A 8 -20.22 -4.11 2.96
CA ALA A 8 -21.44 -4.38 3.72
C ALA A 8 -21.62 -5.86 4.10
N CYS A 9 -21.16 -6.80 3.26
CA CYS A 9 -21.24 -8.24 3.58
C CYS A 9 -20.24 -8.64 4.65
N ILE A 10 -19.01 -8.10 4.60
CA ILE A 10 -17.98 -8.34 5.60
C ILE A 10 -18.40 -7.74 6.94
N GLU A 11 -18.89 -6.50 6.95
CA GLU A 11 -19.32 -5.81 8.17
C GLU A 11 -20.43 -6.58 8.92
N ARG A 12 -21.43 -7.11 8.20
CA ARG A 12 -22.47 -7.96 8.80
C ARG A 12 -21.93 -9.23 9.46
N LYS A 13 -20.82 -9.79 8.96
CA LYS A 13 -20.17 -10.99 9.51
C LYS A 13 -19.18 -10.67 10.64
N LEU A 14 -18.71 -9.43 10.72
CA LEU A 14 -17.85 -8.94 11.80
C LEU A 14 -18.68 -8.53 13.03
N LYS A 15 -19.86 -7.94 12.83
CA LYS A 15 -20.79 -7.61 13.93
C LYS A 15 -21.13 -8.88 14.73
N ASN A 16 -20.96 -8.80 16.05
CA ASN A 16 -21.14 -9.90 17.01
C ASN A 16 -20.11 -11.05 16.94
N ARG A 17 -18.97 -10.86 16.27
CA ARG A 17 -17.87 -11.82 16.28
C ARG A 17 -16.72 -11.33 17.15
N GLU A 18 -16.29 -12.15 18.10
CA GLU A 18 -15.09 -11.86 18.88
C GLU A 18 -13.84 -12.15 18.03
N ILE A 19 -12.98 -11.15 17.85
CA ILE A 19 -11.77 -11.26 17.04
C ILE A 19 -10.56 -11.22 17.95
N LYS A 20 -9.85 -12.35 18.06
CA LYS A 20 -8.68 -12.51 18.93
C LYS A 20 -7.38 -12.41 18.16
N LEU A 21 -7.37 -12.87 16.91
CA LEU A 21 -6.18 -12.92 16.07
C LEU A 21 -6.44 -12.32 14.69
N PRO A 22 -5.42 -11.75 14.03
CA PRO A 22 -5.53 -11.30 12.63
C PRO A 22 -5.98 -12.39 11.65
N SER A 23 -5.71 -13.66 11.94
CA SER A 23 -6.20 -14.80 11.16
C SER A 23 -7.72 -14.94 11.20
N ASP A 24 -8.38 -14.46 12.24
CA ASP A 24 -9.83 -14.56 12.38
C ASP A 24 -10.54 -13.56 11.45
N TYR A 25 -9.93 -12.40 11.18
CA TYR A 25 -10.39 -11.50 10.12
C TYR A 25 -10.38 -12.18 8.74
N VAL A 26 -9.32 -12.94 8.43
CA VAL A 26 -9.22 -13.67 7.15
C VAL A 26 -10.36 -14.69 7.03
N LYS A 27 -10.71 -15.39 8.12
CA LYS A 27 -11.84 -16.32 8.15
C LYS A 27 -13.16 -15.58 7.96
N ALA A 28 -13.40 -14.50 8.69
CA ALA A 28 -14.61 -13.69 8.58
C ALA A 28 -14.80 -13.15 7.15
N CYS A 29 -13.73 -12.63 6.53
CA CYS A 29 -13.78 -12.15 5.15
C CYS A 29 -14.07 -13.28 4.15
N ARG A 30 -13.57 -14.50 4.38
CA ARG A 30 -13.86 -15.68 3.54
C ARG A 30 -15.29 -16.16 3.70
N GLU A 31 -15.82 -16.17 4.91
CA GLU A 31 -17.21 -16.54 5.22
C GLU A 31 -18.23 -15.51 4.72
N ALA A 32 -17.84 -14.24 4.63
CA ALA A 32 -18.66 -13.18 4.05
C ALA A 32 -18.80 -13.29 2.51
N ARG A 33 -17.96 -14.12 1.86
CA ARG A 33 -18.05 -14.33 0.40
C ARG A 33 -19.35 -15.06 0.06
N ARG A 34 -20.23 -14.39 -0.67
CA ARG A 34 -21.43 -15.02 -1.25
C ARG A 34 -21.11 -15.98 -2.39
N SER A 35 -20.08 -15.69 -3.19
CA SER A 35 -19.56 -16.56 -4.24
C SER A 35 -18.04 -16.41 -4.36
N ARG A 36 -17.35 -17.46 -4.82
CA ARG A 36 -15.89 -17.45 -4.99
C ARG A 36 -15.43 -16.50 -6.09
N GLU A 37 -16.28 -16.14 -7.04
CA GLU A 37 -15.94 -15.34 -8.22
C GLU A 37 -15.84 -13.84 -7.96
N HIS A 38 -16.38 -13.35 -6.84
CA HIS A 38 -16.53 -11.91 -6.61
C HIS A 38 -15.27 -11.22 -6.11
N TYR A 39 -14.52 -11.87 -5.22
CA TYR A 39 -13.25 -11.39 -4.68
C TYR A 39 -12.51 -12.54 -3.99
N GLU A 40 -11.20 -12.43 -3.90
CA GLU A 40 -10.35 -13.35 -3.15
C GLU A 40 -9.89 -12.73 -1.83
N VAL A 41 -9.63 -13.60 -0.84
CA VAL A 41 -9.14 -13.18 0.48
C VAL A 41 -7.77 -13.79 0.69
N ILE A 42 -6.75 -12.97 0.46
CA ILE A 42 -5.35 -13.32 0.61
C ILE A 42 -4.85 -12.83 1.98
N GLN A 43 -4.25 -13.74 2.74
CA GLN A 43 -3.49 -13.36 3.93
C GLN A 43 -2.08 -12.96 3.48
N LEU A 44 -1.72 -11.69 3.70
CA LEU A 44 -0.40 -11.19 3.33
C LEU A 44 0.69 -11.87 4.17
N SER A 45 1.83 -12.15 3.53
CA SER A 45 3.01 -12.72 4.17
C SER A 45 4.23 -11.84 3.92
N HIS A 46 5.36 -12.15 4.56
CA HIS A 46 6.64 -11.46 4.33
C HIS A 46 7.06 -11.40 2.85
N ARG A 47 6.56 -12.32 2.01
CA ARG A 47 6.84 -12.37 0.57
C ARG A 47 6.15 -11.28 -0.24
N PHE A 48 5.07 -10.69 0.28
CA PHE A 48 4.32 -9.64 -0.39
C PHE A 48 5.09 -8.32 -0.40
N PHE A 49 5.76 -8.01 0.70
CA PHE A 49 6.49 -6.75 0.85
C PHE A 49 7.81 -6.81 0.07
N LYS A 50 7.99 -5.84 -0.81
CA LYS A 50 9.18 -5.68 -1.63
C LYS A 50 10.07 -4.58 -1.09
N ASP A 51 11.37 -4.73 -1.27
CA ASP A 51 12.34 -3.69 -0.91
C ASP A 51 12.49 -2.70 -2.06
N TYR A 52 12.08 -1.46 -1.80
CA TYR A 52 12.24 -0.33 -2.71
C TYR A 52 13.34 0.63 -2.24
N SER A 53 14.17 0.26 -1.27
CA SER A 53 15.17 1.18 -0.70
C SER A 53 16.34 1.46 -1.65
N LYS A 54 16.56 0.62 -2.67
CA LYS A 54 17.67 0.74 -3.61
C LYS A 54 17.45 1.91 -4.59
N SER A 55 18.19 2.99 -4.39
CA SER A 55 18.12 4.22 -5.22
C SER A 55 18.48 4.00 -6.70
N GLU A 56 19.21 2.93 -7.02
CA GLU A 56 19.57 2.54 -8.39
C GLU A 56 18.34 2.21 -9.25
N TRP A 57 17.25 1.77 -8.62
CA TRP A 57 16.01 1.42 -9.32
C TRP A 57 14.98 2.56 -9.33
N HIS A 58 15.34 3.71 -8.76
CA HIS A 58 14.48 4.88 -8.77
C HIS A 58 14.80 5.75 -9.98
N ARG A 59 13.77 6.03 -10.78
CA ARG A 59 13.88 6.97 -11.91
C ARG A 59 14.14 8.40 -11.45
N TYR A 60 13.56 8.80 -10.34
CA TYR A 60 13.79 10.09 -9.70
C TYR A 60 14.35 9.87 -8.31
N THR A 61 15.37 10.64 -7.92
CA THR A 61 15.95 10.59 -6.57
C THR A 61 15.03 11.21 -5.52
N SER A 62 14.18 12.14 -5.94
CA SER A 62 13.24 12.84 -5.09
C SER A 62 12.04 13.31 -5.90
N ILE A 63 10.88 13.34 -5.25
CA ILE A 63 9.66 13.95 -5.78
C ILE A 63 9.53 15.43 -5.38
N ARG A 64 10.55 16.00 -4.73
CA ARG A 64 10.53 17.39 -4.26
C ARG A 64 10.43 18.38 -5.45
N PRO A 65 9.51 19.36 -5.41
CA PRO A 65 9.33 20.33 -6.49
C PRO A 65 10.38 21.47 -6.48
N GLY A 66 11.66 21.11 -6.54
CA GLY A 66 12.77 22.06 -6.57
C GLY A 66 13.32 22.41 -5.19
N LYS A 67 14.04 23.54 -5.11
CA LYS A 67 14.76 23.94 -3.89
C LYS A 67 13.87 24.65 -2.88
N ASP A 68 12.86 25.40 -3.33
CA ASP A 68 12.07 26.26 -2.47
C ASP A 68 10.81 25.57 -1.95
N HIS A 69 10.24 24.63 -2.72
CA HIS A 69 9.08 23.85 -2.32
C HIS A 69 9.47 22.51 -1.69
N VAL A 70 8.64 22.02 -0.77
CA VAL A 70 8.80 20.72 -0.13
C VAL A 70 7.73 19.75 -0.61
N VAL A 71 7.93 18.45 -0.36
CA VAL A 71 7.02 17.39 -0.82
C VAL A 71 5.59 17.58 -0.29
N THR A 72 5.44 18.20 0.89
CA THR A 72 4.14 18.47 1.51
C THR A 72 3.32 19.53 0.78
N ASP A 73 3.95 20.36 -0.05
CA ASP A 73 3.28 21.42 -0.80
C ASP A 73 2.57 20.88 -2.04
N ILE A 74 2.89 19.65 -2.44
CA ILE A 74 2.32 18.99 -3.63
C ILE A 74 0.85 18.65 -3.38
N LYS A 75 -0.03 19.11 -4.26
CA LYS A 75 -1.47 18.80 -4.22
C LYS A 75 -1.84 17.61 -5.10
N ALA A 76 -1.16 17.45 -6.23
CA ALA A 76 -1.40 16.36 -7.15
C ALA A 76 -0.10 15.89 -7.81
N LEU A 77 -0.02 14.58 -8.06
CA LEU A 77 1.01 13.95 -8.85
C LEU A 77 0.36 13.22 -10.02
N ASN A 78 0.91 13.40 -11.21
CA ASN A 78 0.56 12.65 -12.40
C ASN A 78 1.75 11.76 -12.82
N TYR A 79 1.45 10.49 -13.10
CA TYR A 79 2.43 9.48 -13.49
C TYR A 79 2.19 9.10 -14.94
N ASP A 80 3.10 9.47 -15.83
CA ASP A 80 3.00 9.10 -17.25
C ASP A 80 3.40 7.63 -17.45
N PRO A 81 2.83 6.93 -18.46
CA PRO A 81 3.26 5.58 -18.85
C PRO A 81 4.75 5.52 -19.22
N ASN A 82 5.30 6.64 -19.69
CA ASN A 82 6.72 6.78 -20.01
C ASN A 82 7.62 6.84 -18.77
N GLY A 83 7.04 6.86 -17.55
CA GLY A 83 7.74 6.92 -16.27
C GLY A 83 8.12 8.32 -15.80
N ASN A 84 7.60 9.37 -16.44
CA ASN A 84 7.81 10.74 -16.00
C ASN A 84 6.81 11.11 -14.91
N ILE A 85 7.24 11.95 -13.97
CA ILE A 85 6.39 12.45 -12.89
C ILE A 85 6.17 13.94 -13.10
N GLN A 86 4.90 14.34 -13.08
CA GLN A 86 4.47 15.72 -13.10
C GLN A 86 3.76 16.05 -11.78
N PHE A 87 3.82 17.30 -11.36
CA PHE A 87 3.23 17.77 -10.10
C PHE A 87 2.39 19.04 -10.30
N LYS A 88 1.54 19.31 -9.31
CA LYS A 88 0.85 20.59 -9.12
C LYS A 88 1.04 21.10 -7.70
N LEU A 89 1.24 22.39 -7.54
CA LEU A 89 1.26 23.08 -6.24
C LEU A 89 -0.13 23.62 -5.88
N ASP A 90 -0.89 24.09 -6.87
CA ASP A 90 -2.30 24.43 -6.72
C ASP A 90 -3.19 23.66 -7.69
N PHE A 91 -4.47 23.46 -7.32
CA PHE A 91 -5.41 22.70 -8.15
C PHE A 91 -5.75 23.40 -9.47
N SER A 92 -5.63 24.73 -9.50
CA SER A 92 -5.83 25.57 -10.69
C SER A 92 -4.67 25.51 -11.68
N ASP A 93 -3.48 25.15 -11.22
CA ASP A 93 -2.27 25.17 -12.05
C ASP A 93 -2.26 24.04 -13.07
N GLU A 94 -1.48 24.22 -14.13
CA GLU A 94 -1.14 23.14 -15.05
C GLU A 94 -0.11 22.18 -14.44
N TYR A 95 -0.10 20.94 -14.93
CA TYR A 95 0.90 19.95 -14.52
C TYR A 95 2.29 20.36 -15.00
N GLN A 96 3.24 20.42 -14.07
CA GLN A 96 4.63 20.74 -14.38
C GLN A 96 5.51 19.50 -14.17
N GLY A 97 6.51 19.32 -15.03
CA GLY A 97 7.48 18.23 -14.86
C GLY A 97 8.38 18.46 -13.65
N LEU A 98 8.78 17.38 -12.96
CA LEU A 98 9.76 17.50 -11.87
C LEU A 98 11.07 18.15 -12.38
N PRO A 99 11.66 19.09 -11.61
CA PRO A 99 12.90 19.75 -11.99
C PRO A 99 14.12 18.82 -11.92
N SER A 100 14.00 17.69 -11.22
CA SER A 100 15.07 16.69 -11.16
C SER A 100 15.16 15.92 -12.48
N ARG A 101 16.37 15.84 -13.06
CA ARG A 101 16.62 15.04 -14.25
C ARG A 101 16.32 13.55 -13.97
N PRO A 102 15.51 12.88 -14.81
CA PRO A 102 15.24 11.46 -14.65
C PRO A 102 16.49 10.63 -14.96
N LYS A 103 16.76 9.62 -14.14
CA LYS A 103 17.77 8.59 -14.40
C LYS A 103 17.24 7.62 -15.46
N VAL A 104 18.14 7.19 -16.35
CA VAL A 104 17.86 6.04 -17.22
C VAL A 104 17.98 4.79 -16.37
N ILE A 105 16.86 4.10 -16.17
CA ILE A 105 16.81 2.83 -15.43
C ILE A 105 16.42 1.70 -16.36
N THR A 106 17.00 0.53 -16.15
CA THR A 106 16.48 -0.70 -16.75
C THR A 106 15.20 -1.09 -16.02
N PRO A 107 14.14 -1.50 -16.73
CA PRO A 107 12.89 -1.91 -16.10
C PRO A 107 13.13 -3.16 -15.25
N VAL A 108 13.03 -3.00 -13.93
CA VAL A 108 13.13 -4.11 -12.99
C VAL A 108 11.80 -4.83 -12.95
N LEU A 109 11.75 -6.05 -13.51
CA LEU A 109 10.53 -6.86 -13.52
C LEU A 109 10.12 -7.33 -12.11
N ASN A 110 11.10 -7.54 -11.23
CA ASN A 110 10.87 -8.06 -9.88
C ASN A 110 11.78 -7.42 -8.84
N TYR A 111 11.17 -6.67 -7.92
CA TYR A 111 11.86 -6.19 -6.73
C TYR A 111 12.11 -7.36 -5.75
N PRO A 112 13.25 -7.35 -5.04
CA PRO A 112 13.60 -8.32 -4.03
C PRO A 112 12.64 -8.17 -2.84
N PRO A 113 12.43 -9.24 -2.07
CA PRO A 113 11.58 -9.17 -0.88
C PRO A 113 12.23 -8.29 0.19
N GLN A 114 11.41 -7.49 0.89
CA GLN A 114 11.85 -6.68 2.03
C GLN A 114 12.35 -7.55 3.19
N HIS A 115 11.77 -8.74 3.33
CA HIS A 115 12.19 -9.73 4.32
C HIS A 115 12.33 -11.10 3.64
N GLN A 116 13.47 -11.76 3.84
CA GLN A 116 13.71 -13.10 3.28
C GLN A 116 12.88 -14.18 4.00
N THR A 117 12.68 -14.00 5.31
CA THR A 117 11.97 -14.93 6.18
C THR A 117 11.00 -14.20 7.09
N ARG A 118 10.12 -14.93 7.78
CA ARG A 118 9.27 -14.35 8.82
C ARG A 118 10.15 -13.87 9.98
N LEU A 119 9.99 -12.62 10.39
CA LEU A 119 10.69 -12.09 11.55
C LEU A 119 10.31 -12.89 12.82
N PRO A 120 11.29 -13.29 13.65
CA PRO A 120 11.01 -14.02 14.87
C PRO A 120 10.27 -13.14 15.87
N ILE A 121 9.31 -13.74 16.59
CA ILE A 121 8.58 -13.04 17.64
C ILE A 121 9.51 -12.93 18.86
N THR A 122 9.99 -11.71 19.13
CA THR A 122 10.82 -11.45 20.31
C THR A 122 9.99 -11.54 21.60
N LYS A 123 10.60 -12.02 22.69
CA LYS A 123 9.91 -12.25 23.98
C LYS A 123 9.28 -10.98 24.57
N LYS A 124 9.74 -9.79 24.19
CA LYS A 124 9.19 -8.48 24.61
C LYS A 124 7.79 -8.19 24.02
N LYS A 125 7.42 -8.78 22.87
CA LYS A 125 6.16 -8.49 22.16
C LYS A 125 4.98 -9.40 22.57
N LYS A 126 4.98 -9.94 23.79
CA LYS A 126 3.91 -10.83 24.30
C LYS A 126 2.72 -10.10 24.95
N ARG A 127 2.76 -8.78 25.10
CA ARG A 127 1.72 -7.97 25.78
C ARG A 127 1.19 -6.86 24.88
N SER A 128 0.35 -7.19 23.91
CA SER A 128 -0.50 -6.19 23.23
C SER A 128 -1.68 -6.87 22.55
N GLY A 129 -2.47 -7.62 23.32
CA GLY A 129 -3.83 -8.00 22.90
C GLY A 129 -4.77 -6.88 23.25
N ASN A 130 -4.78 -5.78 22.50
CA ASN A 130 -5.89 -4.84 22.57
C ASN A 130 -7.10 -5.53 21.94
N ILE A 131 -8.03 -5.94 22.80
CA ILE A 131 -9.35 -6.43 22.40
C ILE A 131 -10.09 -5.21 21.84
N TYR A 132 -10.12 -5.06 20.53
CA TYR A 132 -11.05 -4.13 19.89
C TYR A 132 -12.43 -4.80 19.93
N LYS A 133 -13.28 -4.37 20.87
CA LYS A 133 -14.73 -4.58 20.74
C LYS A 133 -15.21 -3.63 19.64
N ILE A 134 -15.67 -4.21 18.54
CA ILE A 134 -16.37 -3.51 17.45
C ILE A 134 -17.86 -3.55 17.76
#